data_AF-A0A1H2SXQ1-F1
#
_entry.id   AF-A0A1H2SXQ1-F1
#
_cell.length_a   1.000
_cell.length_b   1.000
_cell.length_c   1.000
_cell.angle_alpha   90.00
_cell.angle_beta   90.00
_cell.angle_gamma   90.00
#
_symmetry.space_group_name_H-M   'P 1'
#
loop_
_entity.id
_entity.type
_entity.pdbx_description
1 polymer ?
#
loop_
_entity_poly.entity_id
_entity_poly.type
_entity_poly.pdbx_seq_one_letter_code
_entity_poly.pdbx_strand_id
1 'polypeptide(L)'
;MEKITFILFLFIANILTSQIRAPKMTEEFKLEYGQKILENTTRLLSRSKDTTYADYWNLALAHCLLSEDIAKVEALLLKSKAKNNVKFQGLIDDSSRYYGSIEKLPFHEMLGKKFIDLMETKVTPDKAEIGQNVTDSHIPAKQLNIDLKETIKTLSAKDQKYRSLSNFLQDQTLIEKQRTLDDANSEALYKICKKHGYPGISLVGSKFASNAAVIMTHTNKLEVFSTLFPYALKAYQNEDLSENIFILLVDRYHWRMDGKQIFGTQPGVPFYEENQIKEFKKRYLIDYQVK
;
A
#
# COMPACT_ATOMS: atom_id res chain seq x y z
N MET A 1 -11.12 -16.87 -6.81
CA MET A 1 -9.84 -16.37 -7.35
C MET A 1 -9.56 -15.01 -6.69
N GLU A 2 -8.89 -15.00 -5.55
CA GLU A 2 -8.74 -13.78 -4.75
C GLU A 2 -7.75 -12.80 -5.41
N LYS A 3 -8.25 -11.62 -5.75
CA LYS A 3 -7.50 -10.47 -6.28
C LYS A 3 -7.15 -9.56 -5.11
N ILE A 4 -5.85 -9.27 -4.95
CA ILE A 4 -5.35 -8.29 -3.98
C ILE A 4 -5.46 -6.94 -4.67
N THR A 5 -6.49 -6.16 -4.32
CA THR A 5 -6.46 -4.71 -4.53
C THR A 5 -5.40 -4.18 -3.59
N PHE A 6 -4.39 -3.53 -4.16
CA PHE A 6 -3.27 -2.98 -3.40
C PHE A 6 -3.81 -1.83 -2.55
N ILE A 7 -3.92 -2.08 -1.25
CA ILE A 7 -4.25 -1.05 -0.28
C ILE A 7 -3.02 -0.14 -0.20
N LEU A 8 -3.20 1.16 -0.43
CA LEU A 8 -2.13 2.18 -0.35
C LEU A 8 -1.49 2.30 1.06
N PHE A 9 -1.91 1.45 1.99
CA PHE A 9 -1.50 1.40 3.39
C PHE A 9 -1.34 -0.06 3.83
N LEU A 10 -0.22 -0.69 3.48
CA LEU A 10 0.21 -1.91 4.17
C LEU A 10 0.70 -1.52 5.57
N PHE A 11 -0.25 -1.26 6.47
CA PHE A 11 -0.03 -0.96 7.88
C PHE A 11 0.81 -2.03 8.60
N ILE A 12 0.76 -3.29 8.11
CA ILE A 12 1.55 -4.41 8.67
C ILE A 12 3.05 -4.27 8.37
N ALA A 13 3.45 -3.65 7.26
CA ALA A 13 4.87 -3.51 6.92
C ALA A 13 5.62 -2.59 7.90
N ASN A 14 4.93 -1.66 8.56
CA ASN A 14 5.55 -0.62 9.39
C ASN A 14 6.00 -1.10 10.77
N ILE A 15 5.51 -2.25 11.25
CA ILE A 15 5.74 -2.63 12.65
C ILE A 15 7.03 -3.44 12.85
N LEU A 16 7.59 -4.08 11.81
CA LEU A 16 8.66 -5.07 12.03
C LEU A 16 9.93 -4.96 11.19
N THR A 17 9.93 -4.23 10.08
CA THR A 17 11.13 -4.11 9.22
C THR A 17 11.82 -2.75 9.33
N SER A 18 11.16 -1.73 9.88
CA SER A 18 11.84 -0.52 10.32
C SER A 18 12.16 -0.65 11.81
N GLN A 19 13.45 -0.64 12.16
CA GLN A 19 13.89 -0.37 13.54
C GLN A 19 13.48 1.05 14.01
N ILE A 20 12.86 1.83 13.12
CA ILE A 20 12.36 3.17 13.34
C ILE A 20 10.87 3.05 13.69
N ARG A 21 10.53 3.34 14.94
CA ARG A 21 9.12 3.57 15.33
C ARG A 21 8.68 4.85 14.62
N ALA A 22 7.53 4.79 13.93
CA ALA A 22 6.92 6.00 13.40
C ALA A 22 6.68 6.98 14.57
N PRO A 23 7.08 8.26 14.46
CA PRO A 23 6.78 9.25 15.48
C PRO A 23 5.26 9.36 15.70
N LYS A 24 4.87 9.77 16.91
CA LYS A 24 3.47 10.04 17.24
C LYS A 24 2.97 11.18 16.33
N MET A 25 1.83 10.99 15.66
CA MET A 25 1.23 12.03 14.83
C MET A 25 0.83 13.22 15.70
N THR A 26 1.50 14.36 15.52
CA THR A 26 1.04 15.65 16.07
C THR A 26 -0.18 16.12 15.29
N GLU A 27 -0.96 17.07 15.84
CA GLU A 27 -2.11 17.63 15.10
C GLU A 27 -1.68 18.30 13.80
N GLU A 28 -0.57 19.03 13.79
CA GLU A 28 0.01 19.61 12.57
C GLU A 28 0.35 18.53 11.54
N PHE A 29 0.99 17.44 11.97
CA PHE A 29 1.30 16.32 11.08
C PHE A 29 0.04 15.61 10.57
N LYS A 30 -1.01 15.47 11.38
CA LYS A 30 -2.30 14.90 10.92
C LYS A 30 -2.88 15.73 9.77
N LEU A 31 -2.86 17.05 9.88
CA LEU A 31 -3.36 17.94 8.82
C LEU A 31 -2.53 17.80 7.55
N GLU A 32 -1.20 17.89 7.65
CA GLU A 32 -0.30 17.71 6.51
C GLU A 32 -0.49 16.33 5.85
N TYR A 33 -0.53 15.27 6.65
CA TYR A 33 -0.73 13.90 6.18
C TYR A 33 -2.10 13.74 5.50
N GLY A 34 -3.17 14.29 6.07
CA GLY A 34 -4.50 14.34 5.46
C GLY A 34 -4.50 15.04 4.09
N GLN A 35 -3.83 16.19 3.97
CA GLN A 35 -3.69 16.91 2.70
C GLN A 35 -2.97 16.07 1.64
N LYS A 36 -1.88 15.38 2.01
CA LYS A 36 -1.11 14.55 1.07
C LYS A 36 -1.87 13.30 0.63
N ILE A 37 -2.64 12.66 1.51
CA ILE A 37 -3.55 11.56 1.13
C ILE A 37 -4.61 12.06 0.14
N LEU A 38 -5.22 13.21 0.42
CA LEU A 38 -6.24 13.79 -0.45
C LEU A 38 -5.69 14.13 -1.84
N GLU A 39 -4.54 14.82 -1.89
CA GLU A 39 -3.85 15.18 -3.14
C GLU A 39 -3.59 13.94 -3.99
N ASN A 40 -2.94 12.93 -3.39
CA ASN A 40 -2.53 11.74 -4.13
C ASN A 40 -3.72 10.87 -4.55
N THR A 41 -4.69 10.67 -3.67
CA THR A 41 -5.90 9.88 -4.01
C THR A 41 -6.69 10.56 -5.13
N THR A 42 -6.88 11.89 -5.05
CA THR A 42 -7.58 12.66 -6.09
C THR A 42 -6.83 12.62 -7.42
N ARG A 43 -5.51 12.75 -7.40
CA ARG A 43 -4.66 12.68 -8.59
C ARG A 43 -4.76 11.31 -9.28
N LEU A 44 -4.72 10.22 -8.52
CA LEU A 44 -4.88 8.86 -9.05
C LEU A 44 -6.29 8.64 -9.62
N LEU A 45 -7.32 9.09 -8.91
CA LEU A 45 -8.71 9.00 -9.36
C LEU A 45 -8.96 9.81 -10.64
N SER A 46 -8.29 10.94 -10.84
CA SER A 46 -8.42 11.73 -12.07
C SER A 46 -7.93 11.01 -13.34
N ARG A 47 -7.11 9.96 -13.16
CA ARG A 47 -6.54 9.13 -14.23
C ARG A 47 -7.18 7.74 -14.31
N SER A 48 -7.90 7.33 -13.27
CA SER A 48 -8.57 6.04 -13.21
C SER A 48 -10.00 6.15 -13.75
N LYS A 49 -10.45 5.13 -14.48
CA LYS A 49 -11.86 4.99 -14.88
C LYS A 49 -12.72 4.44 -13.75
N ASP A 50 -12.10 3.71 -12.82
CA ASP A 50 -12.79 2.98 -11.76
C ASP A 50 -12.28 3.38 -10.37
N THR A 51 -13.22 3.49 -9.42
CA THR A 51 -12.94 3.66 -8.00
C THR A 51 -12.94 2.31 -7.29
N THR A 52 -12.03 2.11 -6.36
CA THR A 52 -11.95 0.94 -5.49
C THR A 52 -12.45 1.25 -4.07
N TYR A 53 -12.65 0.21 -3.25
CA TYR A 53 -12.94 0.40 -1.82
C TYR A 53 -11.81 1.17 -1.11
N ALA A 54 -10.55 0.97 -1.51
CA ALA A 54 -9.39 1.61 -0.90
C ALA A 54 -9.36 3.11 -1.21
N ASP A 55 -9.79 3.53 -2.40
CA ASP A 55 -9.86 4.96 -2.73
C ASP A 55 -10.87 5.69 -1.84
N TYR A 56 -12.05 5.10 -1.62
CA TYR A 56 -13.04 5.66 -0.69
C TYR A 56 -12.55 5.68 0.76
N TRP A 57 -11.84 4.63 1.20
CA TRP A 57 -11.22 4.60 2.51
C TRP A 57 -10.19 5.72 2.67
N ASN A 58 -9.33 5.93 1.67
CA ASN A 58 -8.29 6.96 1.69
C ASN A 58 -8.90 8.36 1.70
N LEU A 59 -9.93 8.61 0.90
CA LEU A 59 -10.68 9.87 0.93
C LEU A 59 -11.35 10.08 2.30
N ALA A 60 -11.98 9.05 2.87
CA ALA A 60 -12.56 9.14 4.21
C ALA A 60 -11.50 9.49 5.24
N LEU A 61 -10.35 8.81 5.21
CA LEU A 61 -9.24 9.03 6.14
C LEU A 61 -8.70 10.46 6.01
N ALA A 62 -8.50 10.94 4.78
CA ALA A 62 -8.04 12.30 4.53
C ALA A 62 -9.00 13.33 5.14
N HIS A 63 -10.30 13.24 4.84
CA HIS A 63 -11.30 14.17 5.38
C HIS A 63 -11.45 14.04 6.90
N CYS A 64 -11.27 12.84 7.45
CA CYS A 64 -11.24 12.61 8.89
C CYS A 64 -10.05 13.35 9.55
N LEU A 65 -8.86 13.24 8.98
CA LEU A 65 -7.65 13.89 9.50
C LEU A 65 -7.68 15.42 9.34
N LEU A 66 -8.36 15.91 8.31
CA LEU A 66 -8.57 17.33 8.06
C LEU A 66 -9.70 17.93 8.91
N SER A 67 -10.33 17.14 9.79
CA SER A 67 -11.48 17.55 10.59
C SER A 67 -12.63 18.14 9.76
N GLU A 68 -12.85 17.57 8.57
CA GLU A 68 -13.94 17.98 7.68
C GLU A 68 -15.30 17.40 8.10
N ASP A 69 -16.33 17.67 7.30
CA ASP A 69 -17.72 17.24 7.49
C ASP A 69 -17.86 15.73 7.82
N ILE A 70 -18.37 15.47 9.03
CA ILE A 70 -18.70 14.13 9.54
C ILE A 70 -19.57 13.33 8.57
N ALA A 71 -20.57 13.96 7.95
CA ALA A 71 -21.48 13.28 7.03
C ALA A 71 -20.76 12.81 5.76
N LYS A 72 -19.76 13.58 5.31
CA LYS A 72 -18.91 13.23 4.17
C LYS A 72 -18.02 12.03 4.48
N VAL A 73 -17.39 11.99 5.66
CA VAL A 73 -16.58 10.84 6.10
C VAL A 73 -17.44 9.58 6.20
N GLU A 74 -18.63 9.68 6.81
CA GLU A 74 -19.58 8.57 6.92
C GLU A 74 -19.99 8.03 5.54
N ALA A 75 -20.35 8.93 4.60
CA ALA A 75 -20.74 8.55 3.25
C ALA A 75 -19.61 7.85 2.49
N LEU A 76 -18.35 8.29 2.65
CA LEU A 76 -17.20 7.66 2.02
C LEU A 76 -16.89 6.28 2.61
N LEU A 77 -17.01 6.10 3.92
CA LEU A 77 -16.86 4.78 4.56
C LEU A 77 -17.94 3.79 4.10
N LEU A 78 -19.19 4.24 3.98
CA LEU A 78 -20.28 3.43 3.42
C LEU A 78 -20.00 3.03 1.97
N LYS A 79 -19.49 3.95 1.13
CA LYS A 79 -19.07 3.64 -0.24
C LYS A 79 -17.92 2.63 -0.28
N SER A 80 -16.92 2.77 0.58
CA SER A 80 -15.82 1.80 0.71
C SER A 80 -16.36 0.40 1.03
N LYS A 81 -17.24 0.31 2.03
CA LYS A 81 -17.90 -0.93 2.43
C LYS A 81 -18.78 -1.52 1.32
N ALA A 82 -19.58 -0.70 0.64
CA ALA A 82 -20.43 -1.12 -0.46
C ALA A 82 -19.64 -1.65 -1.66
N LYS A 83 -18.45 -1.09 -1.94
CA LYS A 83 -17.54 -1.61 -2.97
C LYS A 83 -16.99 -2.99 -2.63
N ASN A 84 -16.57 -3.22 -1.38
CA ASN A 84 -16.10 -4.52 -0.94
C ASN A 84 -16.10 -4.67 0.59
N ASN A 85 -17.15 -5.25 1.16
CA ASN A 85 -17.31 -5.37 2.61
C ASN A 85 -16.19 -6.21 3.27
N VAL A 86 -15.75 -7.30 2.62
CA VAL A 86 -14.69 -8.16 3.16
C VAL A 86 -13.37 -7.41 3.25
N LYS A 87 -13.02 -6.66 2.20
CA LYS A 87 -11.79 -5.87 2.18
C LYS A 87 -11.86 -4.63 3.07
N PHE A 88 -13.03 -4.02 3.18
CA PHE A 88 -13.28 -2.96 4.15
C PHE A 88 -13.05 -3.43 5.59
N GLN A 89 -13.53 -4.61 5.96
CA GLN A 89 -13.24 -5.18 7.28
C GLN A 89 -11.74 -5.42 7.48
N GLY A 90 -11.05 -5.94 6.46
CA GLY A 90 -9.59 -6.08 6.49
C GLY A 90 -8.86 -4.76 6.75
N LEU A 91 -9.32 -3.64 6.17
CA LEU A 91 -8.76 -2.31 6.44
C LEU A 91 -8.95 -1.86 7.89
N ILE A 92 -10.10 -2.15 8.49
CA ILE A 92 -10.36 -1.87 9.90
C ILE A 92 -9.41 -2.69 10.77
N ASP A 93 -9.26 -3.99 10.50
CA ASP A 93 -8.40 -4.87 11.29
C ASP A 93 -6.93 -4.44 11.18
N ASP A 94 -6.46 -4.14 9.98
CA ASP A 94 -5.11 -3.64 9.70
C ASP A 94 -4.83 -2.31 10.41
N SER A 95 -5.77 -1.37 10.31
CA SER A 95 -5.63 -0.05 10.93
C SER A 95 -5.70 -0.16 12.45
N SER A 96 -6.59 -0.99 13.00
CA SER A 96 -6.71 -1.20 14.45
C SER A 96 -5.43 -1.79 15.03
N ARG A 97 -4.78 -2.72 14.31
CA ARG A 97 -3.45 -3.23 14.70
C ARG A 97 -2.39 -2.12 14.74
N TYR A 98 -2.42 -1.20 13.77
CA TYR A 98 -1.47 -0.08 13.71
C TYR A 98 -1.71 0.98 14.80
N TYR A 99 -2.96 1.42 14.97
CA TYR A 99 -3.32 2.41 16.00
C TYR A 99 -3.39 1.79 17.41
N GLY A 100 -3.34 0.46 17.51
CA GLY A 100 -3.29 -0.32 18.73
C GLY A 100 -4.66 -0.77 19.24
N SER A 101 -5.74 -0.14 18.81
CA SER A 101 -7.12 -0.62 18.99
C SER A 101 -8.06 0.11 18.04
N ILE A 102 -9.31 -0.34 17.96
CA ILE A 102 -10.34 0.30 17.13
C ILE A 102 -10.72 1.69 17.66
N GLU A 103 -10.70 1.88 18.98
CA GLU A 103 -11.05 3.13 19.66
C GLU A 103 -10.05 4.25 19.38
N LYS A 104 -8.84 3.89 18.97
CA LYS A 104 -7.74 4.80 18.61
C LYS A 104 -7.69 5.12 17.11
N LEU A 105 -8.61 4.60 16.31
CA LEU A 105 -8.71 4.96 14.90
C LEU A 105 -9.21 6.40 14.77
N PRO A 106 -8.68 7.18 13.81
CA PRO A 106 -9.20 8.52 13.52
C PRO A 106 -10.71 8.54 13.30
N PHE A 107 -11.25 7.51 12.62
CA PHE A 107 -12.69 7.38 12.41
C PHE A 107 -13.49 7.23 13.70
N HIS A 108 -12.98 6.46 14.67
CA HIS A 108 -13.64 6.33 15.96
C HIS A 108 -13.50 7.61 16.78
N GLU A 109 -12.34 8.28 16.76
CA GLU A 109 -12.16 9.60 17.40
C GLU A 109 -13.17 10.64 16.88
N MET A 110 -13.43 10.65 15.56
CA MET A 110 -14.37 11.59 14.94
C MET A 110 -15.86 11.19 15.10
N LEU A 111 -16.20 9.91 14.89
CA LEU A 111 -17.60 9.45 14.78
C LEU A 111 -18.12 8.76 16.04
N GLY A 112 -17.24 8.32 16.94
CA GLY A 112 -17.56 7.55 18.13
C GLY A 112 -18.41 6.31 17.82
N LYS A 113 -19.55 6.18 18.52
CA LYS A 113 -20.50 5.07 18.33
C LYS A 113 -20.99 4.93 16.88
N LYS A 114 -21.11 6.04 16.12
CA LYS A 114 -21.54 5.97 14.71
C LYS A 114 -20.59 5.14 13.85
N PHE A 115 -19.29 5.16 14.15
CA PHE A 115 -18.34 4.31 13.44
C PHE A 115 -18.59 2.82 13.70
N ILE A 116 -18.89 2.46 14.95
CA ILE A 116 -19.24 1.09 15.32
C ILE A 116 -20.53 0.66 14.61
N ASP A 117 -21.57 1.49 14.67
CA ASP A 117 -22.85 1.22 14.01
C ASP A 117 -22.69 1.05 12.48
N LEU A 118 -21.79 1.83 11.85
CA LEU A 118 -21.47 1.71 10.43
C LEU A 118 -20.84 0.35 10.08
N MET A 119 -19.98 -0.20 10.93
CA MET A 119 -19.39 -1.53 10.72
C MET A 119 -20.43 -2.64 10.76
N GLU A 120 -21.49 -2.47 11.55
CA GLU A 120 -22.58 -3.45 11.65
C GLU A 120 -23.65 -3.27 10.56
N THR A 121 -23.75 -2.07 9.99
CA THR A 121 -24.76 -1.72 8.99
C THR A 121 -24.67 -2.59 7.73
N LYS A 122 -25.75 -3.28 7.35
CA LYS A 122 -25.79 -4.00 6.08
C LYS A 122 -25.81 -3.00 4.92
N VAL A 123 -24.83 -3.09 4.04
CA VAL A 123 -24.82 -2.33 2.78
C VAL A 123 -25.20 -3.25 1.65
N THR A 124 -26.04 -2.77 0.73
CA THR A 124 -26.18 -3.42 -0.57
C THR A 124 -24.83 -3.29 -1.26
N PRO A 125 -24.15 -4.40 -1.61
CA PRO A 125 -22.95 -4.31 -2.41
C PRO A 125 -23.31 -3.50 -3.64
N ASP A 126 -22.47 -2.54 -4.01
CA ASP A 126 -22.59 -1.95 -5.32
C ASP A 126 -22.67 -3.14 -6.28
N LYS A 127 -23.64 -3.10 -7.22
CA LYS A 127 -23.50 -3.86 -8.46
C LYS A 127 -22.31 -3.25 -9.17
N ALA A 128 -21.12 -3.45 -8.62
CA ALA A 128 -19.94 -3.49 -9.41
C ALA A 128 -20.34 -4.49 -10.50
N GLU A 129 -20.55 -3.99 -11.72
CA GLU A 129 -19.96 -4.68 -12.86
C GLU A 129 -18.65 -5.19 -12.31
N ILE A 130 -18.52 -6.52 -12.15
CA ILE A 130 -17.30 -7.14 -11.63
C ILE A 130 -16.25 -6.42 -12.42
N GLY A 131 -15.57 -5.45 -11.78
CA GLY A 131 -14.72 -4.55 -12.50
C GLY A 131 -13.81 -5.53 -13.16
N GLN A 132 -13.87 -5.61 -14.49
CA GLN A 132 -12.81 -6.29 -15.19
C GLN A 132 -11.65 -5.41 -14.76
N ASN A 133 -10.96 -5.80 -13.68
CA ASN A 133 -9.70 -5.22 -13.25
C ASN A 133 -9.03 -5.01 -14.57
N VAL A 134 -8.93 -3.75 -15.01
CA VAL A 134 -8.65 -3.43 -16.40
C VAL A 134 -7.49 -4.34 -16.73
N THR A 135 -7.77 -5.39 -17.49
CA THR A 135 -6.71 -6.30 -17.92
C THR A 135 -5.95 -5.38 -18.79
N ASP A 136 -4.78 -4.92 -18.32
CA ASP A 136 -3.97 -3.85 -18.90
C ASP A 136 -3.97 -4.02 -20.41
N SER A 137 -4.94 -3.38 -21.07
CA SER A 137 -5.35 -3.73 -22.44
C SER A 137 -4.35 -3.19 -23.45
N HIS A 138 -3.36 -2.47 -22.93
CA HIS A 138 -2.23 -1.91 -23.64
C HIS A 138 -0.96 -2.75 -23.53
N ILE A 139 -0.90 -3.77 -22.66
CA ILE A 139 0.23 -4.71 -22.66
C ILE A 139 -0.10 -5.81 -23.68
N PRO A 140 0.65 -5.92 -24.80
CA PRO A 140 0.44 -6.98 -25.76
C PRO A 140 0.43 -8.32 -25.01
N ALA A 141 -0.50 -9.22 -25.37
CA ALA A 141 -0.67 -10.52 -24.73
C ALA A 141 0.60 -11.38 -24.89
N LYS A 142 1.63 -11.07 -24.12
CA LYS A 142 2.83 -11.86 -23.99
C LYS A 142 2.46 -13.04 -23.11
N GLN A 143 2.81 -14.23 -23.57
CA GLN A 143 2.58 -15.43 -22.79
C GLN A 143 3.28 -15.30 -21.44
N LEU A 144 2.51 -15.39 -20.36
CA LEU A 144 3.04 -15.28 -19.00
C LEU A 144 4.10 -16.35 -18.74
N ASN A 145 5.13 -15.98 -18.00
CA ASN A 145 6.12 -16.94 -17.50
C ASN A 145 5.53 -17.68 -16.30
N ILE A 146 4.97 -18.87 -16.55
CA ILE A 146 4.25 -19.66 -15.54
C ILE A 146 5.18 -20.09 -14.39
N ASP A 147 6.41 -20.50 -14.70
CA ASP A 147 7.38 -20.92 -13.69
C ASP A 147 7.76 -19.75 -12.77
N LEU A 148 7.99 -18.57 -13.34
CA LEU A 148 8.29 -17.37 -12.57
C LEU A 148 7.09 -16.95 -11.72
N LYS A 149 5.87 -17.02 -12.26
CA LYS A 149 4.64 -16.74 -11.52
C LYS A 149 4.48 -17.67 -10.32
N GLU A 150 4.66 -18.98 -10.47
CA GLU A 150 4.58 -19.93 -9.34
C GLU A 150 5.73 -19.73 -8.35
N THR A 151 6.90 -19.29 -8.82
CA THR A 151 8.01 -18.87 -7.93
C THR A 151 7.58 -17.68 -7.07
N ILE A 152 7.08 -16.60 -7.66
CA ILE A 152 6.62 -15.42 -6.92
C ILE A 152 5.46 -15.75 -5.96
N LYS A 153 4.54 -16.62 -6.37
CA LYS A 153 3.48 -17.14 -5.49
C LYS A 153 4.05 -17.83 -4.26
N THR A 154 5.05 -18.67 -4.43
CA THR A 154 5.73 -19.38 -3.33
C THR A 154 6.45 -18.41 -2.39
N LEU A 155 7.16 -17.42 -2.94
CA LEU A 155 7.80 -16.38 -2.14
C LEU A 155 6.77 -15.58 -1.34
N SER A 156 5.65 -15.21 -1.96
CA SER A 156 4.55 -14.49 -1.30
C SER A 156 3.90 -15.30 -0.17
N ALA A 157 3.73 -16.61 -0.35
CA ALA A 157 3.24 -17.48 0.72
C ALA A 157 4.21 -17.53 1.91
N LYS A 158 5.53 -17.56 1.66
CA LYS A 158 6.55 -17.48 2.71
C LYS A 158 6.57 -16.10 3.39
N ASP A 159 6.38 -15.04 2.62
CA ASP A 159 6.31 -13.66 3.12
C ASP A 159 5.15 -13.48 4.11
N GLN A 160 4.03 -14.16 3.91
CA GLN A 160 2.87 -14.04 4.79
C GLN A 160 2.80 -15.11 5.91
N LYS A 161 3.70 -16.10 5.90
CA LYS A 161 3.59 -17.33 6.70
C LYS A 161 3.36 -17.09 8.20
N TYR A 162 4.17 -16.24 8.83
CA TYR A 162 4.01 -15.92 10.26
C TYR A 162 3.24 -14.63 10.46
N ARG A 163 3.26 -13.71 9.49
CA ARG A 163 2.54 -12.43 9.54
C ARG A 163 1.02 -12.58 9.70
N SER A 164 0.45 -13.67 9.20
CA SER A 164 -0.99 -13.94 9.30
C SER A 164 -1.44 -14.45 10.68
N LEU A 165 -0.51 -14.71 11.61
CA LEU A 165 -0.83 -15.18 12.94
C LEU A 165 -1.24 -14.01 13.84
N SER A 166 -2.30 -14.18 14.64
CA SER A 166 -2.87 -13.12 15.48
C SER A 166 -1.90 -12.60 16.54
N ASN A 167 -1.01 -13.45 17.04
CA ASN A 167 0.00 -13.12 18.05
C ASN A 167 1.36 -12.69 17.46
N PHE A 168 1.46 -12.53 16.14
CA PHE A 168 2.74 -12.30 15.46
C PHE A 168 3.51 -11.09 15.99
N LEU A 169 2.81 -9.99 16.27
CA LEU A 169 3.44 -8.75 16.76
C LEU A 169 3.90 -8.86 18.23
N GLN A 170 3.38 -9.84 18.98
CA GLN A 170 3.68 -10.06 20.39
C GLN A 170 4.71 -11.18 20.60
N ASP A 171 4.97 -11.99 19.58
CA ASP A 171 5.84 -13.15 19.65
C ASP A 171 7.17 -12.88 18.91
N GLN A 172 8.20 -12.56 19.70
CA GLN A 172 9.55 -12.30 19.21
C GLN A 172 10.14 -13.49 18.42
N THR A 173 9.76 -14.72 18.77
CA THR A 173 10.23 -15.92 18.06
C THR A 173 9.63 -16.00 16.67
N LEU A 174 8.35 -15.64 16.51
CA LEU A 174 7.72 -15.58 15.18
C LEU A 174 8.32 -14.47 14.32
N ILE A 175 8.65 -13.32 14.93
CA ILE A 175 9.31 -12.20 14.24
C ILE A 175 10.68 -12.63 13.70
N GLU A 176 11.50 -13.31 14.49
CA GLU A 176 12.82 -13.80 14.07
C GLU A 176 12.73 -14.84 12.94
N LYS A 177 11.76 -15.76 13.05
CA LYS A 177 11.45 -16.73 11.98
C LYS A 177 11.01 -16.02 10.69
N GLN A 178 10.20 -14.97 10.79
CA GLN A 178 9.78 -14.18 9.63
C GLN A 178 10.96 -13.43 9.01
N ARG A 179 11.84 -12.81 9.81
CA ARG A 179 13.04 -12.13 9.30
C ARG A 179 13.93 -13.06 8.47
N THR A 180 14.07 -14.31 8.92
CA THR A 180 14.83 -15.33 8.18
C THR A 180 14.20 -15.62 6.81
N LEU A 181 12.86 -15.70 6.75
CA LEU A 181 12.14 -15.87 5.48
C LEU A 181 12.25 -14.63 4.60
N ASP A 182 12.22 -13.43 5.17
CA ASP A 182 12.32 -12.17 4.44
C ASP A 182 13.71 -12.01 3.79
N ASP A 183 14.78 -12.40 4.48
CA ASP A 183 16.14 -12.42 3.92
C ASP A 183 16.23 -13.42 2.75
N ALA A 184 15.71 -14.63 2.93
CA ALA A 184 15.69 -15.64 1.88
C ALA A 184 14.85 -15.21 0.66
N ASN A 185 13.70 -14.59 0.90
CA ASN A 185 12.82 -14.06 -0.15
C ASN A 185 13.46 -12.90 -0.89
N SER A 186 14.16 -12.00 -0.18
CA SER A 186 14.84 -10.85 -0.78
C SER A 186 16.00 -11.28 -1.68
N GLU A 187 16.78 -12.28 -1.25
CA GLU A 187 17.84 -12.88 -2.07
C GLU A 187 17.27 -13.59 -3.31
N ALA A 188 16.15 -14.30 -3.17
CA ALA A 188 15.47 -14.93 -4.30
C ALA A 188 14.94 -13.89 -5.30
N LEU A 189 14.31 -12.81 -4.79
CA LEU A 189 13.83 -11.71 -5.62
C LEU A 189 14.99 -11.00 -6.33
N TYR A 190 16.11 -10.79 -5.67
CA TYR A 190 17.31 -10.23 -6.29
C TYR A 190 17.80 -11.09 -7.46
N LYS A 191 17.89 -12.41 -7.30
CA LYS A 191 18.26 -13.34 -8.38
C LYS A 191 17.27 -13.28 -9.55
N ILE A 192 15.97 -13.20 -9.25
CA ILE A 192 14.92 -13.01 -10.26
C ILE A 192 15.15 -11.71 -11.03
N CYS A 193 15.31 -10.58 -10.32
CA CYS A 193 15.54 -9.27 -10.91
C CYS A 193 16.79 -9.25 -11.80
N LYS A 194 17.88 -9.86 -11.35
CA LYS A 194 19.13 -9.96 -12.13
C LYS A 194 18.94 -10.73 -13.44
N LYS A 195 18.12 -11.78 -13.44
CA LYS A 195 17.91 -12.65 -14.61
C LYS A 195 16.84 -12.13 -15.57
N HIS A 196 15.75 -11.58 -15.04
CA HIS A 196 14.53 -11.29 -15.80
C HIS A 196 14.15 -9.80 -15.82
N GLY A 197 14.85 -8.96 -15.06
CA GLY A 197 14.30 -7.68 -14.64
C GLY A 197 13.25 -7.87 -13.54
N TYR A 198 12.60 -6.78 -13.14
CA TYR A 198 11.50 -6.87 -12.18
C TYR A 198 10.41 -7.80 -12.73
N PRO A 199 9.83 -8.71 -11.91
CA PRO A 199 8.74 -9.59 -12.33
C PRO A 199 7.44 -8.79 -12.44
N GLY A 200 7.34 -7.95 -13.48
CA GLY A 200 6.23 -7.04 -13.74
C GLY A 200 4.99 -7.72 -14.32
N ILE A 201 3.98 -6.91 -14.62
CA ILE A 201 2.66 -7.33 -15.10
C ILE A 201 2.77 -8.24 -16.34
N SER A 202 3.58 -7.85 -17.31
CA SER A 202 3.83 -8.55 -18.57
C SER A 202 4.49 -9.93 -18.39
N LEU A 203 5.18 -10.16 -17.27
CA LEU A 203 5.86 -11.43 -17.00
C LEU A 203 5.02 -12.38 -16.15
N VAL A 204 4.38 -11.86 -15.10
CA VAL A 204 3.71 -12.70 -14.08
C VAL A 204 2.26 -12.33 -13.82
N GLY A 205 1.76 -11.26 -14.43
CA GLY A 205 0.43 -10.68 -14.20
C GLY A 205 0.38 -9.75 -13.00
N SER A 206 -0.58 -8.83 -13.00
CA SER A 206 -0.69 -7.74 -12.01
C SER A 206 -0.65 -8.20 -10.56
N LYS A 207 -1.37 -9.28 -10.23
CA LYS A 207 -1.37 -9.85 -8.86
C LYS A 207 0.04 -10.21 -8.38
N PHE A 208 0.84 -10.86 -9.22
CA PHE A 208 2.15 -11.36 -8.82
C PHE A 208 3.22 -10.27 -8.90
N ALA A 209 3.05 -9.29 -9.80
CA ALA A 209 3.85 -8.06 -9.77
C ALA A 209 3.67 -7.33 -8.42
N SER A 210 2.43 -7.15 -7.96
CA SER A 210 2.17 -6.59 -6.62
C SER A 210 2.83 -7.39 -5.50
N ASN A 211 2.77 -8.73 -5.57
CA ASN A 211 3.42 -9.58 -4.56
C ASN A 211 4.94 -9.38 -4.52
N ALA A 212 5.59 -9.19 -5.67
CA ALA A 212 7.02 -8.89 -5.72
C ALA A 212 7.34 -7.54 -5.05
N ALA A 213 6.50 -6.52 -5.23
CA ALA A 213 6.64 -5.25 -4.49
C ALA A 213 6.48 -5.44 -2.99
N VAL A 214 5.51 -6.23 -2.53
CA VAL A 214 5.34 -6.52 -1.09
C VAL A 214 6.60 -7.18 -0.51
N ILE A 215 7.11 -8.22 -1.17
CA ILE A 215 8.35 -8.89 -0.76
C ILE A 215 9.50 -7.88 -0.66
N MET A 216 9.62 -6.99 -1.65
CA MET A 216 10.63 -5.94 -1.65
C MET A 216 10.46 -4.96 -0.48
N THR A 217 9.24 -4.54 -0.13
CA THR A 217 8.99 -3.69 1.05
C THR A 217 9.42 -4.32 2.38
N HIS A 218 9.48 -5.65 2.43
CA HIS A 218 9.86 -6.41 3.61
C HIS A 218 11.35 -6.81 3.66
N THR A 219 12.16 -6.42 2.69
CA THR A 219 13.60 -6.69 2.71
C THR A 219 14.29 -6.06 3.94
N ASN A 220 14.96 -6.84 4.79
CA ASN A 220 15.57 -6.34 6.03
C ASN A 220 16.77 -5.40 5.81
N LYS A 221 17.52 -5.58 4.71
CA LYS A 221 18.76 -4.83 4.42
C LYS A 221 18.52 -3.71 3.42
N LEU A 222 18.92 -2.48 3.76
CA LEU A 222 18.70 -1.32 2.88
C LEU A 222 19.53 -1.45 1.59
N GLU A 223 20.69 -2.07 1.66
CA GLU A 223 21.60 -2.30 0.53
C GLU A 223 20.94 -3.19 -0.53
N VAL A 224 20.25 -4.26 -0.08
CA VAL A 224 19.50 -5.16 -0.98
C VAL A 224 18.31 -4.44 -1.59
N PHE A 225 17.55 -3.69 -0.77
CA PHE A 225 16.44 -2.88 -1.28
C PHE A 225 16.92 -1.86 -2.33
N SER A 226 18.01 -1.16 -2.05
CA SER A 226 18.64 -0.17 -2.94
C SER A 226 19.06 -0.80 -4.28
N THR A 227 19.50 -2.06 -4.24
CA THR A 227 19.86 -2.82 -5.45
C THR A 227 18.63 -3.24 -6.25
N LEU A 228 17.51 -3.55 -5.59
CA LEU A 228 16.24 -3.91 -6.23
C LEU A 228 15.51 -2.70 -6.83
N PHE A 229 15.65 -1.51 -6.22
CA PHE A 229 14.87 -0.31 -6.54
C PHE A 229 14.95 0.15 -8.00
N PRO A 230 16.13 0.16 -8.66
CA PRO A 230 16.23 0.48 -10.08
C PRO A 230 15.42 -0.45 -10.99
N TYR A 231 15.25 -1.74 -10.62
CA TYR A 231 14.43 -2.66 -11.41
C TYR A 231 12.95 -2.31 -11.34
N ALA A 232 12.45 -1.95 -10.14
CA ALA A 232 11.07 -1.51 -9.95
C ALA A 232 10.79 -0.18 -10.65
N LEU A 233 11.73 0.79 -10.58
CA LEU A 233 11.65 2.04 -11.33
C LEU A 233 11.56 1.80 -12.84
N LYS A 234 12.41 0.93 -13.38
CA LYS A 234 12.37 0.56 -14.80
C LYS A 234 11.05 -0.12 -15.18
N ALA A 235 10.50 -0.98 -14.32
CA ALA A 235 9.19 -1.59 -14.57
C ALA A 235 8.08 -0.55 -14.59
N TYR A 236 8.06 0.38 -13.63
CA TYR A 236 7.10 1.49 -13.63
C TYR A 236 7.22 2.36 -14.88
N GLN A 237 8.45 2.71 -15.29
CA GLN A 237 8.72 3.48 -16.51
C GLN A 237 8.22 2.80 -17.79
N ASN A 238 8.11 1.47 -17.78
CA ASN A 238 7.60 0.68 -18.89
C ASN A 238 6.12 0.31 -18.73
N GLU A 239 5.39 0.96 -17.82
CA GLU A 239 3.99 0.64 -17.47
C GLU A 239 3.80 -0.83 -17.01
N ASP A 240 4.88 -1.50 -16.59
CA ASP A 240 4.91 -2.90 -16.17
C ASP A 240 4.80 -3.08 -14.64
N LEU A 241 4.57 -1.96 -13.94
CA LEU A 241 4.27 -1.85 -12.52
C LEU A 241 3.34 -0.65 -12.32
N SER A 242 2.23 -0.82 -11.60
CA SER A 242 1.29 0.28 -11.40
C SER A 242 1.88 1.39 -10.53
N GLU A 243 1.45 2.62 -10.79
CA GLU A 243 1.94 3.80 -10.07
C GLU A 243 1.71 3.70 -8.56
N ASN A 244 0.54 3.21 -8.12
CA ASN A 244 0.20 3.04 -6.70
C ASN A 244 1.20 2.14 -5.95
N ILE A 245 1.67 1.09 -6.63
CA ILE A 245 2.66 0.18 -6.05
C ILE A 245 4.04 0.84 -6.07
N PHE A 246 4.37 1.54 -7.15
CA PHE A 246 5.66 2.19 -7.27
C PHE A 246 5.85 3.33 -6.25
N ILE A 247 4.85 4.19 -6.02
CA ILE A 247 4.95 5.27 -5.02
C ILE A 247 5.10 4.72 -3.59
N LEU A 248 4.52 3.55 -3.28
CA LEU A 248 4.75 2.85 -2.01
C LEU A 248 6.23 2.47 -1.89
N LEU A 249 6.82 1.89 -2.94
CA LEU A 249 8.25 1.53 -2.94
C LEU A 249 9.13 2.76 -2.80
N VAL A 250 8.78 3.88 -3.42
CA VAL A 250 9.52 5.15 -3.31
C VAL A 250 9.51 5.65 -1.87
N ASP A 251 8.35 5.80 -1.24
CA ASP A 251 8.32 6.26 0.15
C ASP A 251 8.98 5.27 1.10
N ARG A 252 8.83 3.96 0.85
CA ARG A 252 9.49 2.93 1.65
C ARG A 252 11.01 3.01 1.53
N TYR A 253 11.52 3.33 0.35
CA TYR A 253 12.94 3.52 0.10
C TYR A 253 13.47 4.73 0.88
N HIS A 254 12.81 5.88 0.72
CA HIS A 254 13.21 7.13 1.36
C HIS A 254 13.09 7.06 2.89
N TRP A 255 12.03 6.44 3.41
CA TRP A 255 11.88 6.28 4.84
C TRP A 255 13.05 5.51 5.46
N ARG A 256 13.52 4.46 4.78
CA ARG A 256 14.67 3.68 5.25
C ARG A 256 16.00 4.39 5.02
N MET A 257 16.09 5.24 4.02
CA MET A 257 17.30 6.00 3.70
C MET A 257 17.55 7.11 4.71
N ASP A 258 16.53 7.94 5.00
CA ASP A 258 16.71 9.17 5.79
C ASP A 258 15.50 9.52 6.67
N GLY A 259 14.55 8.61 6.83
CA GLY A 259 13.44 8.80 7.76
C GLY A 259 12.27 9.62 7.20
N LYS A 260 12.25 9.92 5.89
CA LYS A 260 11.22 10.79 5.27
C LYS A 260 10.42 10.11 4.15
N GLN A 261 9.31 10.73 3.76
CA GLN A 261 8.46 10.28 2.64
C GLN A 261 8.02 11.42 1.71
N ILE A 262 7.51 11.05 0.55
CA ILE A 262 7.15 11.98 -0.55
C ILE A 262 5.64 11.93 -0.81
N PHE A 263 5.05 10.72 -0.85
CA PHE A 263 3.68 10.48 -1.29
C PHE A 263 2.71 10.14 -0.14
N GLY A 264 3.19 10.03 1.10
CA GLY A 264 2.29 9.82 2.24
C GLY A 264 1.80 8.38 2.36
N THR A 265 2.49 7.40 1.76
CA THR A 265 2.12 5.98 1.87
C THR A 265 2.64 5.31 3.15
N GLN A 266 3.50 5.98 3.92
CA GLN A 266 4.06 5.49 5.18
C GLN A 266 3.46 6.28 6.37
N PRO A 267 2.37 5.79 6.99
CA PRO A 267 1.75 6.42 8.14
C PRO A 267 2.75 6.80 9.25
N GLY A 268 2.71 8.07 9.65
CA GLY A 268 3.55 8.60 10.73
C GLY A 268 4.98 8.95 10.31
N VAL A 269 5.38 8.75 9.06
CA VAL A 269 6.70 9.18 8.57
C VAL A 269 6.67 10.66 8.19
N PRO A 270 7.59 11.51 8.66
CA PRO A 270 7.67 12.91 8.24
C PRO A 270 7.83 13.07 6.73
N PHE A 271 7.29 14.16 6.16
CA PHE A 271 7.49 14.48 4.76
C PHE A 271 8.84 15.17 4.53
N TYR A 272 9.30 15.15 3.28
CA TYR A 272 10.31 16.11 2.82
C TYR A 272 9.71 17.52 2.70
N GLU A 273 10.59 18.52 2.63
CA GLU A 273 10.19 19.88 2.30
C GLU A 273 9.55 19.94 0.90
N GLU A 274 8.61 20.87 0.69
CA GLU A 274 7.80 20.92 -0.53
C GLU A 274 8.63 21.07 -1.81
N ASN A 275 9.75 21.81 -1.76
CA ASN A 275 10.68 21.91 -2.90
C ASN A 275 11.36 20.57 -3.22
N GLN A 276 11.76 19.82 -2.20
CA GLN A 276 12.36 18.49 -2.36
C GLN A 276 11.32 17.49 -2.88
N ILE A 277 10.09 17.53 -2.37
CA ILE A 277 8.97 16.71 -2.88
C ILE A 277 8.78 16.95 -4.37
N LYS A 278 8.74 18.21 -4.82
CA LYS A 278 8.60 18.54 -6.24
C LYS A 278 9.73 17.95 -7.08
N GLU A 279 10.98 18.06 -6.64
CA GLU A 279 12.11 17.48 -7.34
C GLU A 279 12.08 15.94 -7.37
N PHE A 280 11.69 15.29 -6.26
CA PHE A 280 11.51 13.84 -6.24
C PHE A 280 10.36 13.37 -7.13
N LYS A 281 9.22 14.09 -7.15
CA LYS A 281 8.10 13.77 -8.02
C LYS A 281 8.49 13.88 -9.50
N LYS A 282 9.24 14.92 -9.90
CA LYS A 282 9.81 15.04 -11.25
C LYS A 282 10.78 13.91 -11.59
N ARG A 283 11.58 13.47 -10.62
CA ARG A 283 12.55 12.39 -10.82
C ARG A 283 11.89 11.03 -11.02
N TYR A 284 10.83 10.74 -10.28
CA TYR A 284 10.24 9.40 -10.21
C TYR A 284 9.01 9.20 -11.07
N LEU A 285 8.19 10.23 -11.30
CA LEU A 285 6.94 10.10 -12.05
C LEU A 285 7.11 10.60 -13.48
N ILE A 286 6.66 9.79 -14.46
CA ILE A 286 6.80 10.08 -15.90
C ILE A 286 6.05 11.36 -16.28
N ASP A 287 4.87 11.59 -15.69
CA ASP A 287 3.96 12.68 -16.05
C ASP A 287 3.71 13.68 -14.91
N TYR A 288 4.72 13.96 -14.08
CA TYR A 288 4.56 15.03 -13.09
C TYR A 288 4.67 16.39 -13.76
N GLN A 289 3.56 16.87 -14.33
CA GLN A 289 3.43 18.25 -14.75
C GLN A 289 3.20 19.13 -13.52
N VAL A 290 4.14 20.03 -13.26
CA VAL A 290 3.95 21.14 -12.32
C VAL A 290 2.92 22.06 -12.98
N LYS A 291 1.66 22.00 -12.53
CA LYS A 291 0.71 23.09 -12.78
C LYS A 291 1.02 24.25 -11.84
#